data_AF-A0A930ZGK9-F1
#
_entry.id   AF-A0A930ZGK9-F1
#
_cell.length_a   1.000
_cell.length_b   1.000
_cell.length_c   1.000
_cell.angle_alpha   90.00
_cell.angle_beta   90.00
_cell.angle_gamma   90.00
#
_symmetry.space_group_name_H-M   'P 1'
#
loop_
_entity.id
_entity.type
_entity.pdbx_description
1 polymer ?
#
loop_
_entity_poly.entity_id
_entity_poly.type
_entity_poly.pdbx_seq_one_letter_code
_entity_poly.pdbx_strand_id
1 'polypeptide(L)'
;MSGRYVLTSNCLTSGTMNLTLTLRNYLQGRDNVTFRDEDGDSYETQVNWARGRIEGLGAYYDKRRLSANEIIALHFEGEEIGLEALTPTAKPAKPRRGPPQPEPAHPEPAKVEKVEKPQKRVKVTPYPREVLFPQIPQSSEAPAFAADLEVLGLSRESAGLPWTFRAALGRRAFTLALARFGEMEAKELLAFRQSGRVQYAAIVAGESSRSEALSEIASVRPSGLGQVGLAYVSPEALGRLVKLQGAFPIGALDIEKLLREGRLDLESIASLESEISGVLGERGAFSAVLTLLCELSSQQIFLLADLMPTAREMNLEADHLQGVLETLSSPPFLLLKRLSPGEFLMRQTVSRALSDWTEYARVMERRLEGMRL
;
A
#
# COMPACT_ATOMS: atom_id res chain seq x y z
N MET A 1 -7.16 9.75 -28.61
CA MET A 1 -6.93 8.95 -27.37
C MET A 1 -5.82 9.63 -26.58
N SER A 2 -5.68 9.46 -25.27
CA SER A 2 -4.54 10.05 -24.53
C SER A 2 -3.84 9.06 -23.60
N GLY A 3 -2.56 9.31 -23.34
CA GLY A 3 -1.72 8.57 -22.43
C GLY A 3 -0.92 9.50 -21.52
N ARG A 4 -0.35 8.95 -20.44
CA ARG A 4 0.58 9.67 -19.56
C ARG A 4 1.85 8.85 -19.40
N TYR A 5 2.99 9.51 -19.49
CA TYR A 5 4.32 8.91 -19.35
C TYR A 5 5.13 9.64 -18.29
N VAL A 6 5.64 8.91 -17.30
CA VAL A 6 6.53 9.47 -16.27
C VAL A 6 7.98 9.31 -16.71
N LEU A 7 8.71 10.41 -16.82
CA LEU A 7 10.12 10.40 -17.17
C LEU A 7 10.96 9.81 -16.04
N THR A 8 11.92 8.97 -16.40
CA THR A 8 12.97 8.48 -15.47
C THR A 8 14.32 9.07 -15.84
N SER A 9 15.27 9.11 -14.91
CA SER A 9 16.63 9.59 -15.18
C SER A 9 17.30 8.87 -16.36
N ASN A 10 16.99 7.58 -16.55
CA ASN A 10 17.47 6.82 -17.71
C ASN A 10 16.86 7.33 -19.02
N CYS A 11 15.56 7.64 -19.05
CA CYS A 11 14.89 8.19 -20.24
C CYS A 11 15.51 9.50 -20.71
N LEU A 12 15.85 10.39 -19.76
CA LEU A 12 16.54 11.66 -20.02
C LEU A 12 17.95 11.41 -20.58
N THR A 13 18.72 10.54 -19.92
CA THR A 13 20.12 10.29 -20.30
C THR A 13 20.27 9.59 -21.66
N SER A 14 19.34 8.69 -22.02
CA SER A 14 19.39 8.00 -23.32
C SER A 14 18.51 8.62 -24.40
N GLY A 15 17.72 9.67 -24.11
CA GLY A 15 16.78 10.25 -25.06
C GLY A 15 15.69 9.27 -25.54
N THR A 16 15.29 8.32 -24.67
CA THR A 16 14.35 7.23 -25.03
C THR A 16 13.14 7.13 -24.12
N MET A 17 11.97 6.86 -24.70
CA MET A 17 10.74 6.52 -23.97
C MET A 17 10.52 5.00 -23.97
N ASN A 18 10.08 4.40 -22.85
CA ASN A 18 9.67 2.99 -22.84
C ASN A 18 8.27 2.83 -23.47
N LEU A 19 8.07 1.79 -24.28
CA LEU A 19 6.77 1.45 -24.87
C LEU A 19 5.80 0.97 -23.79
N THR A 20 4.93 1.87 -23.33
CA THR A 20 3.78 1.54 -22.49
C THR A 20 2.78 0.67 -23.26
N LEU A 21 1.86 0.00 -22.55
CA LEU A 21 0.83 -0.84 -23.19
C LEU A 21 -0.03 -0.04 -24.19
N THR A 22 -0.37 1.22 -23.86
CA THR A 22 -1.12 2.11 -24.75
C THR A 22 -0.33 2.44 -26.02
N LEU A 23 0.95 2.82 -25.89
CA LEU A 23 1.83 3.07 -27.04
C LEU A 23 2.00 1.82 -27.90
N ARG A 24 2.23 0.67 -27.28
CA ARG A 24 2.38 -0.64 -27.95
C ARG A 24 1.14 -1.01 -28.77
N ASN A 25 -0.05 -0.70 -28.27
CA ASN A 25 -1.31 -0.98 -28.98
C ASN A 25 -1.60 0.03 -30.10
N TYR A 26 -1.19 1.29 -29.94
CA TYR A 26 -1.38 2.34 -30.94
C TYR A 26 -0.39 2.22 -32.11
N LEU A 27 0.85 1.78 -31.83
CA LEU A 27 1.94 1.73 -32.81
C LEU A 27 2.09 0.38 -33.52
N GLN A 28 1.15 -0.56 -33.37
CA GLN A 28 1.28 -1.91 -33.96
C GLN A 28 1.54 -1.85 -35.47
N GLY A 29 2.70 -2.34 -35.90
CA GLY A 29 3.11 -2.36 -37.31
C GLY A 29 3.77 -1.08 -37.84
N ARG A 30 4.08 -0.09 -36.98
CA ARG A 30 4.82 1.13 -37.34
C ARG A 30 6.21 1.14 -36.68
N ASP A 31 7.26 1.22 -37.50
CA ASP A 31 8.65 1.26 -37.02
C ASP A 31 9.21 2.69 -36.88
N ASN A 32 8.65 3.65 -37.62
CA ASN A 32 8.97 5.07 -37.54
C ASN A 32 7.71 5.86 -37.14
N VAL A 33 7.87 6.85 -36.27
CA VAL A 33 6.76 7.64 -35.70
C VAL A 33 7.18 9.09 -35.53
N THR A 34 6.33 10.02 -35.98
CA THR A 34 6.52 11.45 -35.78
C THR A 34 5.82 11.92 -34.51
N PHE A 35 6.58 12.49 -33.59
CA PHE A 35 6.06 13.17 -32.40
C PHE A 35 6.01 14.67 -32.65
N ARG A 36 5.04 15.36 -32.04
CA ARG A 36 4.84 16.80 -32.21
C ARG A 36 4.66 17.51 -30.87
N ASP A 37 5.45 18.54 -30.61
CA ASP A 37 5.41 19.35 -29.39
C ASP A 37 4.23 20.34 -29.40
N GLU A 38 3.84 20.87 -28.23
CA GLU A 38 2.87 21.96 -28.06
C GLU A 38 3.21 23.18 -28.95
N ASP A 39 4.51 23.44 -29.12
CA ASP A 39 5.03 24.54 -29.95
C ASP A 39 4.90 24.27 -31.47
N GLY A 40 4.47 23.06 -31.84
CA GLY A 40 4.29 22.62 -33.24
C GLY A 40 5.51 21.95 -33.88
N ASP A 41 6.66 21.92 -33.21
CA ASP A 41 7.88 21.25 -33.69
C ASP A 41 7.69 19.73 -33.81
N SER A 42 8.24 19.13 -34.86
CA SER A 42 8.15 17.70 -35.14
C SER A 42 9.49 16.98 -34.91
N TYR A 43 9.42 15.75 -34.38
CA TYR A 43 10.54 14.90 -34.03
C TYR A 43 10.32 13.52 -34.64
N GLU A 44 11.17 13.11 -35.58
CA GLU A 44 11.18 11.76 -36.13
C GLU A 44 11.81 10.81 -35.10
N THR A 45 11.11 9.71 -34.78
CA THR A 45 11.54 8.73 -33.79
C THR A 45 11.41 7.31 -34.31
N GLN A 46 12.26 6.42 -33.81
CA GLN A 46 12.28 5.01 -34.20
C GLN A 46 11.80 4.10 -33.06
N VAL A 47 10.95 3.13 -33.40
CA VAL A 47 10.38 2.16 -32.46
C VAL A 47 11.25 0.89 -32.42
N ASN A 48 12.06 0.78 -31.38
CA ASN A 48 12.87 -0.40 -31.11
C ASN A 48 12.03 -1.48 -30.41
N TRP A 49 11.28 -2.26 -31.20
CA TRP A 49 10.44 -3.36 -30.69
C TRP A 49 11.20 -4.40 -29.86
N ALA A 50 12.45 -4.71 -30.24
CA ALA A 50 13.28 -5.69 -29.55
C ALA A 50 13.68 -5.26 -28.13
N ARG A 51 13.90 -3.94 -27.91
CA ARG A 51 14.19 -3.37 -26.59
C ARG A 51 12.97 -2.79 -25.88
N GLY A 52 11.83 -2.71 -26.57
CA GLY A 52 10.59 -2.14 -26.03
C GLY A 52 10.67 -0.62 -25.81
N ARG A 53 11.38 0.12 -26.67
CA ARG A 53 11.65 1.56 -26.51
C ARG A 53 11.43 2.36 -27.79
N ILE A 54 11.15 3.64 -27.64
CA ILE A 54 11.16 4.65 -28.70
C ILE A 54 12.44 5.47 -28.51
N GLU A 55 13.22 5.64 -29.57
CA GLU A 55 14.50 6.32 -29.59
C GLU A 55 14.39 7.60 -30.44
N GLY A 56 15.03 8.70 -30.03
CA GLY A 56 15.01 10.00 -30.75
C GLY A 56 14.36 11.18 -30.01
N LEU A 57 13.90 11.00 -28.77
CA LEU A 57 13.18 12.04 -28.01
C LEU A 57 14.06 12.97 -27.16
N GLY A 58 15.39 12.79 -27.18
CA GLY A 58 16.33 13.59 -26.38
C GLY A 58 16.24 15.10 -26.65
N ALA A 59 16.15 15.51 -27.92
CA ALA A 59 16.07 16.92 -28.30
C ALA A 59 14.86 17.65 -27.68
N TYR A 60 13.72 16.97 -27.57
CA TYR A 60 12.52 17.50 -26.89
C TYR A 60 12.74 17.64 -25.38
N TYR A 61 13.36 16.64 -24.73
CA TYR A 61 13.67 16.68 -23.29
C TYR A 61 14.64 17.82 -22.94
N ASP A 62 15.67 18.04 -23.76
CA ASP A 62 16.64 19.12 -23.59
C ASP A 62 15.99 20.50 -23.82
N LYS A 63 15.18 20.65 -24.88
CA LYS A 63 14.42 21.88 -25.19
C LYS A 63 13.53 22.31 -24.03
N ARG A 64 12.75 21.36 -23.48
CA ARG A 64 11.83 21.61 -22.35
C ARG A 64 12.49 21.55 -20.97
N ARG A 65 13.79 21.21 -20.88
CA ARG A 65 14.59 21.06 -19.64
C ARG A 65 13.96 20.13 -18.61
N LEU A 66 13.38 19.02 -19.08
CA LEU A 66 12.57 18.15 -18.23
C LEU A 66 13.42 17.39 -17.19
N SER A 67 12.86 17.23 -15.99
CA SER A 67 13.50 16.54 -14.88
C SER A 67 12.90 15.16 -14.59
N ALA A 68 13.61 14.33 -13.82
CA ALA A 68 13.15 12.98 -13.51
C ALA A 68 11.90 13.03 -12.61
N ASN A 69 10.92 12.18 -12.93
CA ASN A 69 9.56 12.11 -12.40
C ASN A 69 8.56 13.16 -12.93
N GLU A 70 8.93 13.97 -13.93
CA GLU A 70 7.96 14.79 -14.65
C GLU A 70 7.08 13.95 -15.59
N ILE A 71 5.89 14.47 -15.89
CA ILE A 71 4.85 13.76 -16.63
C ILE A 71 4.66 14.39 -18.00
N ILE A 72 4.84 13.58 -19.05
CA ILE A 72 4.44 13.94 -20.41
C ILE A 72 3.03 13.37 -20.65
N ALA A 73 2.10 14.21 -21.08
CA ALA A 73 0.85 13.79 -21.69
C ALA A 73 1.10 13.48 -23.18
N LEU A 74 0.52 12.38 -23.64
CA LEU A 74 0.59 11.89 -25.01
C LEU A 74 -0.79 12.00 -25.63
N HIS A 75 -0.93 12.76 -26.71
CA HIS A 75 -2.20 12.89 -27.45
C HIS A 75 -2.09 12.16 -28.78
N PHE A 76 -2.93 11.15 -28.98
CA PHE A 76 -2.89 10.30 -30.16
C PHE A 76 -3.83 10.86 -31.24
N GLU A 77 -3.26 11.49 -32.27
CA GLU A 77 -3.95 12.20 -33.36
C GLU A 77 -3.56 11.62 -34.74
N GLY A 78 -4.23 10.53 -35.12
CA GLY A 78 -4.11 9.94 -36.47
C GLY A 78 -2.78 9.21 -36.73
N GLU A 79 -1.83 9.91 -37.34
CA GLU A 79 -0.47 9.41 -37.60
C GLU A 79 0.61 10.11 -36.76
N GLU A 80 0.28 11.25 -36.14
CA GLU A 80 1.17 12.00 -35.25
C GLU A 80 0.84 11.72 -33.77
N ILE A 81 1.84 11.87 -32.91
CA ILE A 81 1.65 11.83 -31.45
C ILE A 81 2.04 13.17 -30.84
N GLY A 82 1.06 13.89 -30.31
CA GLY A 82 1.26 15.12 -29.54
C GLY A 82 1.98 14.84 -28.21
N LEU A 83 2.98 15.65 -27.91
CA LEU A 83 3.75 15.68 -26.66
C LEU A 83 3.42 16.97 -25.90
N GLU A 84 2.83 16.84 -24.71
CA GLU A 84 2.55 17.96 -23.81
C GLU A 84 3.27 17.72 -22.46
N ALA A 85 4.09 18.67 -22.02
CA ALA A 85 4.86 18.59 -20.79
C ALA A 85 4.08 19.16 -19.60
N LEU A 86 3.48 18.29 -18.78
CA LEU A 86 2.73 18.69 -17.59
C LEU A 86 3.69 19.07 -16.45
N THR A 87 4.25 20.27 -16.55
CA THR A 87 5.15 20.84 -15.52
C THR A 87 4.43 21.06 -14.18
N PRO A 88 4.89 20.43 -13.07
CA PRO A 88 4.46 20.83 -11.74
C PRO A 88 5.05 22.20 -11.38
N THR A 89 4.30 23.02 -10.66
CA THR A 89 4.70 24.38 -10.29
C THR A 89 6.08 24.45 -9.62
N ALA A 90 6.99 25.23 -10.23
CA ALA A 90 8.36 25.38 -9.78
C ALA A 90 8.44 25.95 -8.35
N LYS A 91 9.12 25.24 -7.44
CA LYS A 91 9.50 25.74 -6.11
C LYS A 91 10.95 26.25 -6.15
N PRO A 92 11.22 27.49 -5.69
CA PRO A 92 12.57 28.06 -5.73
C PRO A 92 13.55 27.37 -4.75
N ALA A 93 14.83 27.35 -5.12
CA ALA A 93 15.89 26.68 -4.38
C ALA A 93 16.20 27.35 -3.03
N LYS A 94 16.48 26.54 -1.99
CA LYS A 94 16.86 27.01 -0.65
C LYS A 94 18.39 27.04 -0.52
N PRO A 95 19.01 28.13 -0.02
CA PRO A 95 20.48 28.27 0.01
C PRO A 95 21.16 27.38 1.06
N ARG A 96 22.41 26.98 0.77
CA ARG A 96 23.28 26.18 1.66
C ARG A 96 23.66 26.94 2.94
N ARG A 97 23.68 26.24 4.08
CA ARG A 97 24.36 26.69 5.31
C ARG A 97 25.87 26.44 5.21
N GLY A 98 26.68 27.35 5.76
CA GLY A 98 28.13 27.22 5.90
C GLY A 98 28.57 26.36 7.10
N PRO A 99 29.89 26.12 7.25
CA PRO A 99 30.46 25.20 8.23
C PRO A 99 30.52 25.78 9.68
N PRO A 100 30.61 24.92 10.71
CA PRO A 100 30.55 25.31 12.12
C PRO A 100 31.88 25.84 12.67
N GLN A 101 31.80 26.74 13.66
CA GLN A 101 32.94 27.19 14.49
C GLN A 101 33.00 26.40 15.82
N PRO A 102 34.17 26.34 16.50
CA PRO A 102 34.39 25.45 17.65
C PRO A 102 34.15 26.13 19.01
N GLU A 103 33.79 25.32 20.01
CA GLU A 103 33.66 25.73 21.42
C GLU A 103 35.03 25.84 22.12
N PRO A 104 35.27 26.84 23.00
CA PRO A 104 36.42 26.88 23.91
C PRO A 104 36.18 26.10 25.21
N ALA A 105 37.26 25.67 25.88
CA ALA A 105 37.22 24.73 26.99
C ALA A 105 37.57 25.32 28.39
N HIS A 106 37.17 24.58 29.44
CA HIS A 106 37.72 24.54 30.82
C HIS A 106 37.48 25.76 31.76
N PRO A 107 37.61 25.61 33.11
CA PRO A 107 38.22 24.51 33.89
C PRO A 107 37.40 23.91 35.07
N GLU A 108 38.08 23.07 35.85
CA GLU A 108 37.66 22.09 36.89
C GLU A 108 37.27 22.61 38.31
N PRO A 109 36.77 21.73 39.21
CA PRO A 109 36.12 22.10 40.49
C PRO A 109 37.05 22.11 41.73
N ALA A 110 36.51 22.47 42.91
CA ALA A 110 37.25 22.57 44.16
C ALA A 110 36.55 21.95 45.40
N LYS A 111 37.36 21.27 46.24
CA LYS A 111 37.12 20.81 47.64
C LYS A 111 36.07 19.71 47.82
N VAL A 112 36.36 18.46 48.25
CA VAL A 112 37.21 17.90 49.33
C VAL A 112 36.61 18.06 50.74
N GLU A 113 36.13 16.95 51.30
CA GLU A 113 36.35 16.61 52.72
C GLU A 113 36.32 15.07 52.93
N LYS A 114 37.01 14.58 53.97
CA LYS A 114 37.28 13.15 54.24
C LYS A 114 36.77 12.74 55.61
N VAL A 115 36.24 11.51 55.76
CA VAL A 115 36.33 10.74 57.03
C VAL A 115 36.52 9.24 56.74
N GLU A 116 37.45 8.62 57.48
CA GLU A 116 37.61 7.16 57.64
C GLU A 116 37.39 6.83 59.15
N LYS A 117 37.26 5.60 59.66
CA LYS A 117 37.55 4.19 59.27
C LYS A 117 36.66 3.29 60.22
N PRO A 118 36.79 1.94 60.38
CA PRO A 118 37.59 0.93 59.68
C PRO A 118 36.80 -0.35 59.26
N GLN A 119 37.56 -1.38 58.89
CA GLN A 119 37.20 -2.62 58.19
C GLN A 119 36.61 -3.75 59.06
N LYS A 120 35.93 -4.72 58.42
CA LYS A 120 36.16 -6.15 58.71
C LYS A 120 36.00 -7.01 57.45
N ARG A 121 37.07 -7.72 57.05
CA ARG A 121 37.08 -8.66 55.90
C ARG A 121 36.65 -10.05 56.35
N VAL A 122 35.86 -10.75 55.55
CA VAL A 122 35.70 -12.21 55.60
C VAL A 122 36.11 -12.78 54.25
N LYS A 123 37.08 -13.69 54.23
CA LYS A 123 37.45 -14.47 53.05
C LYS A 123 36.63 -15.76 53.04
N VAL A 124 35.94 -16.05 51.94
CA VAL A 124 35.49 -17.41 51.62
C VAL A 124 35.98 -17.73 50.21
N THR A 125 36.56 -18.92 50.06
CA THR A 125 37.20 -19.40 48.83
C THR A 125 36.16 -19.90 47.81
N PRO A 126 36.33 -19.65 46.51
CA PRO A 126 35.47 -20.24 45.49
C PRO A 126 35.76 -21.73 45.32
N TYR A 127 34.71 -22.56 45.32
CA TYR A 127 34.79 -23.95 44.87
C TYR A 127 34.45 -24.03 43.39
N PRO A 128 35.28 -24.65 42.54
CA PRO A 128 34.88 -24.99 41.18
C PRO A 128 34.04 -26.27 41.18
N ARG A 129 32.89 -26.22 40.52
CA ARG A 129 32.24 -27.42 39.95
C ARG A 129 31.87 -27.11 38.51
N GLU A 130 32.67 -27.67 37.61
CA GLU A 130 32.34 -27.81 36.20
C GLU A 130 31.16 -28.79 36.02
N VAL A 131 30.79 -28.94 34.74
CA VAL A 131 29.97 -30.00 34.12
C VAL A 131 28.53 -29.57 33.77
N LEU A 132 28.44 -28.99 32.57
CA LEU A 132 27.50 -29.37 31.51
C LEU A 132 26.00 -29.41 31.84
N PHE A 133 25.35 -28.26 31.62
CA PHE A 133 24.22 -28.25 30.71
C PHE A 133 24.53 -27.28 29.56
N PRO A 134 24.55 -27.71 28.30
CA PRO A 134 24.35 -26.80 27.19
C PRO A 134 22.94 -26.25 27.38
N GLN A 135 22.82 -24.99 27.77
CA GLN A 135 21.56 -24.29 27.63
C GLN A 135 21.30 -24.18 26.13
N ILE A 136 20.51 -25.12 25.61
CA ILE A 136 19.68 -24.85 24.44
C ILE A 136 18.95 -23.56 24.83
N PRO A 137 19.20 -22.42 24.17
CA PRO A 137 18.59 -21.16 24.57
C PRO A 137 17.10 -21.39 24.59
N GLN A 138 16.48 -21.13 25.75
CA GLN A 138 15.07 -21.40 25.99
C GLN A 138 14.29 -20.87 24.81
N SER A 139 13.50 -21.74 24.17
CA SER A 139 12.80 -21.45 22.93
C SER A 139 12.10 -20.11 23.06
N SER A 140 12.61 -19.10 22.35
CA SER A 140 12.15 -17.72 22.45
C SER A 140 10.64 -17.73 22.26
N GLU A 141 9.90 -17.48 23.35
CA GLU A 141 8.45 -17.59 23.36
C GLU A 141 7.91 -16.67 22.27
N ALA A 142 7.04 -17.21 21.40
CA ALA A 142 6.56 -16.45 20.27
C ALA A 142 5.77 -15.24 20.80
N PRO A 143 6.14 -14.00 20.47
CA PRO A 143 5.45 -12.83 20.97
C PRO A 143 4.04 -12.83 20.40
N ALA A 144 3.06 -12.31 21.16
CA ALA A 144 1.66 -12.36 20.77
C ALA A 144 1.41 -11.85 19.32
N PHE A 145 2.13 -10.81 18.91
CA PHE A 145 2.04 -10.25 17.55
C PHE A 145 2.43 -11.22 16.43
N ALA A 146 3.20 -12.28 16.71
CA ALA A 146 3.55 -13.29 15.71
C ALA A 146 2.32 -14.11 15.29
N ALA A 147 1.46 -14.49 16.25
CA ALA A 147 0.23 -15.21 15.96
C ALA A 147 -0.76 -14.34 15.16
N ASP A 148 -0.88 -13.05 15.51
CA ASP A 148 -1.72 -12.10 14.77
C ASP A 148 -1.28 -11.97 13.29
N LEU A 149 0.04 -11.92 13.04
CA LEU A 149 0.58 -11.83 11.68
C LEU A 149 0.43 -13.13 10.88
N GLU A 150 0.50 -14.29 11.54
CA GLU A 150 0.23 -15.58 10.91
C GLU A 150 -1.24 -15.70 10.47
N VAL A 151 -2.19 -15.22 11.29
CA VAL A 151 -3.62 -15.13 10.92
C VAL A 151 -3.85 -14.15 9.75
N LEU A 152 -3.11 -13.03 9.72
CA LEU A 152 -3.11 -12.07 8.61
C LEU A 152 -2.37 -12.56 7.34
N GLY A 153 -1.87 -13.79 7.34
CA GLY A 153 -1.30 -14.47 6.16
C GLY A 153 0.20 -14.29 5.95
N LEU A 154 0.97 -13.92 7.00
CA LEU A 154 2.43 -13.87 6.95
C LEU A 154 3.04 -15.14 7.57
N SER A 155 3.92 -15.83 6.84
CA SER A 155 4.70 -16.95 7.36
C SER A 155 5.95 -16.46 8.11
N ARG A 156 6.19 -16.96 9.32
CA ARG A 156 7.42 -16.70 10.09
C ARG A 156 8.64 -17.41 9.46
N GLU A 157 9.73 -16.69 9.23
CA GLU A 157 11.00 -17.22 8.69
C GLU A 157 12.11 -17.36 9.75
N SER A 158 12.15 -16.52 10.80
CA SER A 158 13.14 -16.66 11.89
C SER A 158 12.53 -17.01 13.25
N ALA A 159 13.28 -17.80 14.02
CA ALA A 159 12.89 -18.23 15.36
C ALA A 159 13.33 -17.27 16.48
N GLY A 160 14.14 -16.25 16.19
CA GLY A 160 14.69 -15.30 17.17
C GLY A 160 14.89 -13.90 16.58
N LEU A 161 15.46 -13.00 17.39
CA LEU A 161 15.59 -11.56 17.10
C LEU A 161 16.56 -11.25 15.93
N PRO A 162 16.21 -10.32 15.02
CA PRO A 162 14.86 -9.78 14.77
C PRO A 162 13.91 -10.85 14.21
N TRP A 163 12.65 -10.78 14.61
CA TRP A 163 11.58 -11.67 14.15
C TRP A 163 11.25 -11.36 12.69
N THR A 164 11.58 -12.27 11.79
CA THR A 164 11.35 -12.10 10.35
C THR A 164 10.13 -12.87 9.89
N PHE A 165 9.27 -12.16 9.16
CA PHE A 165 8.04 -12.66 8.57
C PHE A 165 8.07 -12.40 7.08
N ARG A 166 7.41 -13.27 6.31
CA ARG A 166 7.29 -13.17 4.86
C ARG A 166 5.85 -13.28 4.43
N ALA A 167 5.42 -12.35 3.60
CA ALA A 167 4.15 -12.39 2.91
C ALA A 167 4.35 -12.81 1.45
N ALA A 168 3.62 -13.84 1.00
CA ALA A 168 3.59 -14.23 -0.40
C ALA A 168 2.41 -13.53 -1.11
N LEU A 169 2.71 -12.54 -1.94
CA LEU A 169 1.73 -11.80 -2.77
C LEU A 169 1.75 -12.34 -4.21
N GLY A 170 1.69 -13.66 -4.36
CA GLY A 170 1.79 -14.37 -5.63
C GLY A 170 3.18 -14.25 -6.28
N ARG A 171 3.33 -13.39 -7.29
CA ARG A 171 4.60 -13.20 -8.04
C ARG A 171 5.65 -12.38 -7.29
N ARG A 172 5.25 -11.67 -6.22
CA ARG A 172 6.15 -10.90 -5.36
C ARG A 172 5.99 -11.37 -3.92
N ALA A 173 7.02 -11.18 -3.11
CA ALA A 173 6.95 -11.36 -1.67
C ALA A 173 7.63 -10.17 -1.01
N PHE A 174 7.12 -9.76 0.16
CA PHE A 174 7.85 -8.84 1.03
C PHE A 174 8.25 -9.56 2.31
N THR A 175 9.41 -9.17 2.82
CA THR A 175 9.93 -9.60 4.12
C THR A 175 9.87 -8.43 5.10
N LEU A 176 9.43 -8.72 6.31
CA LEU A 176 9.22 -7.81 7.42
C LEU A 176 10.06 -8.27 8.62
N ALA A 177 10.84 -7.37 9.22
CA ALA A 177 11.56 -7.61 10.47
C ALA A 177 10.90 -6.83 11.61
N LEU A 178 10.61 -7.51 12.71
CA LEU A 178 10.04 -6.93 13.92
C LEU A 178 10.97 -7.16 15.11
N ALA A 179 11.07 -6.15 15.97
CA ALA A 179 11.62 -6.29 17.31
C ALA A 179 10.76 -5.49 18.28
N ARG A 180 10.63 -5.95 19.51
CA ARG A 180 9.93 -5.19 20.55
C ARG A 180 10.79 -3.99 20.97
N PHE A 181 10.13 -2.90 21.33
CA PHE A 181 10.78 -1.77 21.99
C PHE A 181 11.55 -2.26 23.24
N GLY A 182 12.85 -1.95 23.30
CA GLY A 182 13.77 -2.39 24.35
C GLY A 182 14.46 -3.75 24.14
N GLU A 183 14.09 -4.55 23.13
CA GLU A 183 14.78 -5.83 22.82
C GLU A 183 15.96 -5.66 21.85
N MET A 184 15.93 -4.64 20.99
CA MET A 184 17.01 -4.30 20.04
C MET A 184 16.95 -2.81 19.68
N GLU A 185 18.10 -2.16 19.50
CA GLU A 185 18.15 -0.75 19.11
C GLU A 185 17.62 -0.52 17.68
N ALA A 186 16.94 0.62 17.47
CA ALA A 186 16.50 1.08 16.17
C ALA A 186 17.65 1.13 15.13
N LYS A 187 18.88 1.45 15.55
CA LYS A 187 20.06 1.48 14.66
C LYS A 187 20.40 0.12 14.09
N GLU A 188 20.35 -0.92 14.91
CA GLU A 188 20.65 -2.30 14.50
C GLU A 188 19.55 -2.83 13.57
N LEU A 189 18.28 -2.55 13.90
CA LEU A 189 17.13 -2.90 13.07
C LEU A 189 17.15 -2.17 11.72
N LEU A 190 17.59 -0.90 11.67
CA LEU A 190 17.82 -0.15 10.43
C LEU A 190 18.99 -0.74 9.62
N ALA A 191 20.12 -1.07 10.25
CA ALA A 191 21.25 -1.70 9.59
C ALA A 191 20.87 -3.07 9.01
N PHE A 192 20.07 -3.86 9.73
CA PHE A 192 19.53 -5.13 9.26
C PHE A 192 18.65 -4.95 8.02
N ARG A 193 17.83 -3.91 7.96
CA ARG A 193 17.08 -3.54 6.76
C ARG A 193 17.98 -3.08 5.60
N GLN A 194 18.98 -2.24 5.89
CA GLN A 194 19.96 -1.77 4.90
C GLN A 194 20.79 -2.92 4.29
N SER A 195 20.93 -4.05 4.98
CA SER A 195 21.55 -5.27 4.43
C SER A 195 20.78 -5.91 3.26
N GLY A 196 19.56 -5.46 2.95
CA GLY A 196 18.75 -5.95 1.84
C GLY A 196 18.05 -7.29 2.09
N ARG A 197 18.32 -7.95 3.23
CA ARG A 197 17.64 -9.19 3.66
C ARG A 197 16.13 -8.99 3.85
N VAL A 198 15.74 -7.77 4.24
CA VAL A 198 14.38 -7.44 4.64
C VAL A 198 13.94 -6.11 4.02
N GLN A 199 12.74 -6.06 3.46
CA GLN A 199 12.20 -4.88 2.76
C GLN A 199 11.62 -3.85 3.74
N TYR A 200 10.93 -4.32 4.78
CA TYR A 200 10.28 -3.52 5.80
C TYR A 200 10.80 -3.89 7.19
N ALA A 201 11.04 -2.91 8.05
CA ALA A 201 11.49 -3.21 9.41
C ALA A 201 10.80 -2.25 10.37
N ALA A 202 10.27 -2.78 11.47
CA ALA A 202 9.43 -2.02 12.39
C ALA A 202 9.72 -2.35 13.85
N ILE A 203 9.51 -1.36 14.72
CA ILE A 203 9.56 -1.53 16.17
C ILE A 203 8.13 -1.76 16.68
N VAL A 204 7.96 -2.81 17.47
CA VAL A 204 6.69 -3.17 18.10
C VAL A 204 6.64 -2.59 19.51
N ALA A 205 5.72 -1.66 19.76
CA ALA A 205 5.52 -1.05 21.07
C ALA A 205 4.03 -0.90 21.39
N GLY A 206 3.66 -1.01 22.66
CA GLY A 206 2.29 -0.71 23.11
C GLY A 206 2.08 0.79 23.27
N GLU A 207 0.82 1.22 23.41
CA GLU A 207 0.44 2.65 23.41
C GLU A 207 1.16 3.47 24.51
N SER A 208 1.42 2.88 25.68
CA SER A 208 2.18 3.51 26.78
C SER A 208 3.62 3.87 26.39
N SER A 209 4.24 3.10 25.51
CA SER A 209 5.60 3.28 24.98
C SER A 209 5.66 4.01 23.64
N ARG A 210 4.50 4.40 23.07
CA ARG A 210 4.39 4.95 21.70
C ARG A 210 5.26 6.19 21.47
N SER A 211 5.25 7.13 22.43
CA SER A 211 6.03 8.37 22.34
C SER A 211 7.54 8.11 22.28
N GLU A 212 8.02 7.21 23.14
CA GLU A 212 9.44 6.85 23.24
C GLU A 212 9.90 6.10 21.98
N ALA A 213 9.16 5.07 21.56
CA ALA A 213 9.46 4.31 20.34
C ALA A 213 9.45 5.18 19.08
N LEU A 214 8.49 6.12 18.95
CA LEU A 214 8.46 7.07 17.83
C LEU A 214 9.63 8.06 17.87
N SER A 215 10.09 8.45 19.07
CA SER A 215 11.28 9.31 19.23
C SER A 215 12.57 8.58 18.81
N GLU A 216 12.69 7.29 19.13
CA GLU A 216 13.82 6.45 18.73
C GLU A 216 13.84 6.26 17.20
N ILE A 217 12.69 5.91 16.61
CA ILE A 217 12.50 5.83 15.15
C ILE A 217 12.85 7.15 14.47
N ALA A 218 12.45 8.29 15.05
CA ALA A 218 12.76 9.61 14.50
C ALA A 218 14.27 9.93 14.57
N SER A 219 14.98 9.49 15.60
CA SER A 219 16.43 9.69 15.75
C SER A 219 17.26 8.92 14.72
N VAL A 220 16.76 7.77 14.26
CA VAL A 220 17.43 6.88 13.29
C VAL A 220 16.92 7.07 11.86
N ARG A 221 15.90 7.93 11.65
CA ARG A 221 15.29 8.14 10.32
C ARG A 221 16.34 8.62 9.30
N PRO A 222 16.53 7.89 8.18
CA PRO A 222 17.53 8.26 7.18
C PRO A 222 17.20 9.62 6.55
N SER A 223 18.22 10.48 6.45
CA SER A 223 18.09 11.82 5.89
C SER A 223 18.07 11.80 4.36
N GLY A 224 16.89 11.59 3.77
CA GLY A 224 16.68 11.68 2.33
C GLY A 224 15.23 11.48 1.90
N LEU A 225 14.76 12.23 0.89
CA LEU A 225 13.46 11.97 0.26
C LEU A 225 13.52 10.62 -0.48
N GLY A 226 12.79 9.62 0.01
CA GLY A 226 12.59 8.34 -0.69
C GLY A 226 13.02 7.09 0.08
N GLN A 227 13.77 7.21 1.17
CA GLN A 227 13.97 6.06 2.07
C GLN A 227 12.82 5.96 3.07
N VAL A 228 11.93 4.99 2.87
CA VAL A 228 11.02 4.52 3.92
C VAL A 228 11.88 4.20 5.15
N GLY A 229 11.53 4.76 6.31
CA GLY A 229 12.30 4.59 7.54
C GLY A 229 12.04 3.25 8.21
N LEU A 230 12.24 3.21 9.52
CA LEU A 230 11.60 2.20 10.36
C LEU A 230 10.12 2.52 10.50
N ALA A 231 9.29 1.49 10.51
CA ALA A 231 7.88 1.63 10.83
C ALA A 231 7.63 1.47 12.35
N TYR A 232 6.51 2.00 12.81
CA TYR A 232 5.95 1.72 14.14
C TYR A 232 4.81 0.71 14.01
N VAL A 233 4.74 -0.29 14.91
CA VAL A 233 3.67 -1.29 14.96
C VAL A 233 3.13 -1.39 16.38
N SER A 234 1.82 -1.21 16.56
CA SER A 234 1.13 -1.47 17.83
C SER A 234 0.56 -2.90 17.86
N PRO A 235 0.77 -3.68 18.93
CA PRO A 235 0.09 -4.95 19.15
C PRO A 235 -1.44 -4.81 19.19
N GLU A 236 -1.94 -3.75 19.83
CA GLU A 236 -3.37 -3.45 19.92
C GLU A 236 -3.98 -3.17 18.54
N ALA A 237 -3.19 -2.55 17.66
CA ALA A 237 -3.53 -2.31 16.27
C ALA A 237 -3.57 -3.62 15.47
N LEU A 238 -2.56 -4.49 15.55
CA LEU A 238 -2.59 -5.82 14.93
C LEU A 238 -3.82 -6.64 15.38
N GLY A 239 -4.13 -6.66 16.67
CA GLY A 239 -5.31 -7.33 17.22
C GLY A 239 -6.65 -6.75 16.75
N ARG A 240 -6.71 -5.49 16.29
CA ARG A 240 -7.89 -4.94 15.58
C ARG A 240 -7.94 -5.41 14.12
N LEU A 241 -6.82 -5.41 13.40
CA LEU A 241 -6.77 -5.91 12.02
C LEU A 241 -7.24 -7.37 11.92
N VAL A 242 -6.82 -8.23 12.85
CA VAL A 242 -7.29 -9.63 12.92
C VAL A 242 -8.81 -9.71 13.10
N LYS A 243 -9.41 -8.85 13.93
CA LYS A 243 -10.87 -8.81 14.11
C LYS A 243 -11.60 -8.33 12.85
N LEU A 244 -11.04 -7.31 12.18
CA LEU A 244 -11.60 -6.77 10.93
C LEU A 244 -11.51 -7.79 9.78
N GLN A 245 -10.46 -8.61 9.73
CA GLN A 245 -10.28 -9.68 8.75
C GLN A 245 -11.45 -10.68 8.73
N GLY A 246 -12.11 -10.88 9.86
CA GLY A 246 -13.31 -11.74 9.95
C GLY A 246 -14.56 -11.16 9.28
N ALA A 247 -14.60 -9.84 9.02
CA ALA A 247 -15.73 -9.15 8.38
C ALA A 247 -15.42 -8.68 6.95
N PHE A 248 -14.15 -8.37 6.65
CA PHE A 248 -13.67 -7.91 5.36
C PHE A 248 -12.34 -8.61 5.02
N PRO A 249 -12.09 -9.03 3.76
CA PRO A 249 -10.90 -9.80 3.40
C PRO A 249 -9.62 -8.95 3.37
N ILE A 250 -9.17 -8.50 4.54
CA ILE A 250 -7.88 -7.84 4.78
C ILE A 250 -6.77 -8.88 4.68
N GLY A 251 -5.60 -8.49 4.18
CA GLY A 251 -4.43 -9.35 4.19
C GLY A 251 -3.11 -8.60 4.11
N ALA A 252 -2.05 -9.33 3.77
CA ALA A 252 -0.71 -8.79 3.74
C ALA A 252 -0.51 -7.59 2.78
N LEU A 253 -1.38 -7.39 1.77
CA LEU A 253 -1.33 -6.22 0.89
C LEU A 253 -1.64 -4.91 1.65
N ASP A 254 -2.62 -4.93 2.55
CA ASP A 254 -3.03 -3.78 3.34
C ASP A 254 -1.96 -3.45 4.39
N ILE A 255 -1.35 -4.50 4.96
CA ILE A 255 -0.20 -4.38 5.85
C ILE A 255 1.00 -3.76 5.11
N GLU A 256 1.25 -4.11 3.84
CA GLU A 256 2.28 -3.47 3.02
C GLU A 256 2.01 -1.97 2.78
N LYS A 257 0.74 -1.57 2.59
CA LYS A 257 0.32 -0.15 2.48
C LYS A 257 0.69 0.60 3.78
N LEU A 258 0.24 0.11 4.93
CA LEU A 258 0.49 0.70 6.25
C LEU A 258 2.00 0.76 6.60
N LEU A 259 2.75 -0.30 6.30
CA LEU A 259 4.21 -0.33 6.51
C LEU A 259 4.97 0.63 5.58
N ARG A 260 4.44 0.93 4.39
CA ARG A 260 5.02 1.91 3.46
C ARG A 260 4.79 3.35 3.92
N GLU A 261 3.64 3.61 4.55
CA GLU A 261 3.34 4.86 5.26
C GLU A 261 4.17 4.99 6.56
N GLY A 262 4.70 3.87 7.06
CA GLY A 262 5.63 3.79 8.19
C GLY A 262 4.94 3.74 9.56
N ARG A 263 3.62 3.49 9.60
CA ARG A 263 2.84 3.40 10.84
C ARG A 263 1.74 2.35 10.69
N LEU A 264 1.67 1.48 11.69
CA LEU A 264 0.57 0.55 11.94
C LEU A 264 0.15 0.78 13.39
N ASP A 265 -0.65 1.83 13.58
CA ASP A 265 -1.23 2.25 14.85
C ASP A 265 -2.76 2.35 14.77
N LEU A 266 -3.41 2.62 15.91
CA LEU A 266 -4.87 2.68 15.99
C LEU A 266 -5.48 3.79 15.12
N GLU A 267 -4.75 4.86 14.82
CA GLU A 267 -5.18 5.94 13.91
C GLU A 267 -5.17 5.46 12.46
N SER A 268 -4.08 4.80 12.02
CA SER A 268 -3.99 4.22 10.68
C SER A 268 -5.07 3.17 10.41
N ILE A 269 -5.44 2.39 11.44
CA ILE A 269 -6.55 1.44 11.38
C ILE A 269 -7.89 2.14 11.36
N ALA A 270 -8.11 3.20 12.14
CA ALA A 270 -9.37 3.95 12.09
C ALA A 270 -9.62 4.55 10.70
N SER A 271 -8.57 4.98 9.99
CA SER A 271 -8.68 5.36 8.57
C SER A 271 -9.04 4.17 7.67
N LEU A 272 -8.42 3.01 7.85
CA LEU A 272 -8.75 1.80 7.10
C LEU A 272 -10.19 1.31 7.40
N GLU A 273 -10.64 1.37 8.66
CA GLU A 273 -12.01 1.09 9.10
C GLU A 273 -12.99 2.05 8.42
N SER A 274 -12.63 3.32 8.22
CA SER A 274 -13.43 4.29 7.49
C SER A 274 -13.48 4.01 5.97
N GLU A 275 -12.35 3.64 5.34
CA GLU A 275 -12.30 3.18 3.93
C GLU A 275 -13.21 1.94 3.74
N ILE A 276 -13.08 0.94 4.61
CA ILE A 276 -13.89 -0.29 4.60
C ILE A 276 -15.37 0.00 4.86
N SER A 277 -15.67 0.93 5.78
CA SER A 277 -17.06 1.33 6.09
C SER A 277 -17.75 1.98 4.88
N GLY A 278 -17.01 2.68 4.01
CA GLY A 278 -17.52 3.14 2.72
C GLY A 278 -17.96 1.99 1.83
N VAL A 279 -17.09 0.98 1.64
CA VAL A 279 -17.38 -0.22 0.83
C VAL A 279 -18.51 -1.08 1.45
N LEU A 280 -18.60 -1.15 2.78
CA LEU A 280 -19.74 -1.78 3.46
C LEU A 280 -21.03 -0.95 3.29
N GLY A 281 -20.93 0.38 3.20
CA GLY A 281 -22.00 1.28 2.82
C GLY A 281 -22.54 1.00 1.42
N GLU A 282 -21.66 0.77 0.43
CA GLU A 282 -22.06 0.34 -0.92
C GLU A 282 -22.82 -1.00 -0.91
N ARG A 283 -22.37 -1.97 -0.09
CA ARG A 283 -23.10 -3.24 0.12
C ARG A 283 -24.46 -3.03 0.79
N GLY A 284 -24.53 -2.11 1.75
CA GLY A 284 -25.78 -1.68 2.39
C GLY A 284 -26.73 -1.06 1.38
N ALA A 285 -26.23 -0.17 0.52
CA ALA A 285 -26.99 0.44 -0.56
C ALA A 285 -27.52 -0.61 -1.56
N PHE A 286 -26.66 -1.52 -2.02
CA PHE A 286 -27.07 -2.65 -2.87
C PHE A 286 -28.19 -3.48 -2.24
N SER A 287 -28.06 -3.79 -0.95
CA SER A 287 -29.07 -4.54 -0.19
C SER A 287 -30.39 -3.78 -0.07
N ALA A 288 -30.34 -2.47 0.20
CA ALA A 288 -31.51 -1.62 0.25
C ALA A 288 -32.24 -1.53 -1.09
N VAL A 289 -31.51 -1.44 -2.21
CA VAL A 289 -32.11 -1.47 -3.56
C VAL A 289 -32.76 -2.83 -3.85
N LEU A 290 -32.17 -3.96 -3.43
CA LEU A 290 -32.83 -5.26 -3.55
C LEU A 290 -34.14 -5.33 -2.74
N THR A 291 -34.20 -4.70 -1.57
CA THR A 291 -35.45 -4.56 -0.79
C THR A 291 -36.49 -3.74 -1.55
N LEU A 292 -36.13 -2.58 -2.13
CA LEU A 292 -37.04 -1.77 -2.96
C LEU A 292 -37.59 -2.57 -4.15
N LEU A 293 -36.74 -3.33 -4.84
CA LEU A 293 -37.14 -4.16 -5.98
C LEU A 293 -37.96 -5.39 -5.57
N CYS A 294 -38.01 -5.76 -4.28
CA CYS A 294 -38.77 -6.91 -3.80
C CYS A 294 -40.28 -6.68 -3.83
N GLU A 295 -40.71 -5.42 -3.73
CA GLU A 295 -42.13 -5.02 -3.86
C GLU A 295 -42.60 -4.99 -5.32
N LEU A 296 -41.68 -5.08 -6.30
CA LEU A 296 -42.01 -5.06 -7.73
C LEU A 296 -42.27 -6.47 -8.27
N SER A 297 -43.29 -6.57 -9.12
CA SER A 297 -43.65 -7.81 -9.80
C SER A 297 -42.73 -8.14 -10.98
N SER A 298 -42.62 -9.43 -11.34
CA SER A 298 -41.89 -9.84 -12.55
C SER A 298 -42.56 -9.30 -13.81
N GLN A 299 -41.75 -8.90 -14.79
CA GLN A 299 -42.17 -8.24 -16.05
C GLN A 299 -42.78 -6.84 -15.87
N GLN A 300 -42.65 -6.24 -14.69
CA GLN A 300 -43.03 -4.84 -14.45
C GLN A 300 -41.96 -3.86 -14.97
N ILE A 301 -42.41 -2.84 -15.70
CA ILE A 301 -41.59 -1.67 -16.06
C ILE A 301 -41.74 -0.61 -14.96
N PHE A 302 -40.64 0.04 -14.61
CA PHE A 302 -40.59 1.11 -13.63
C PHE A 302 -39.53 2.15 -14.01
N LEU A 303 -39.71 3.39 -13.55
CA LEU A 303 -38.74 4.47 -13.69
C LEU A 303 -37.92 4.60 -12.40
N LEU A 304 -36.69 5.09 -12.53
CA LEU A 304 -35.84 5.49 -11.39
C LEU A 304 -36.60 6.46 -10.46
N ALA A 305 -37.34 7.39 -11.04
CA ALA A 305 -38.14 8.38 -10.33
C ALA A 305 -39.22 7.77 -9.42
N ASP A 306 -39.77 6.61 -9.78
CA ASP A 306 -40.83 5.93 -9.01
C ASP A 306 -40.27 5.34 -7.70
N LEU A 307 -39.00 4.94 -7.70
CA LEU A 307 -38.31 4.37 -6.53
C LEU A 307 -37.68 5.44 -5.62
N MET A 308 -37.39 6.64 -6.14
CA MET A 308 -36.74 7.71 -5.38
C MET A 308 -37.41 8.10 -4.05
N PRO A 309 -38.75 8.10 -3.88
CA PRO A 309 -39.37 8.44 -2.60
C PRO A 309 -38.97 7.45 -1.49
N THR A 310 -39.21 6.15 -1.70
CA THR A 310 -38.87 5.09 -0.74
C THR A 310 -37.36 4.91 -0.58
N ALA A 311 -36.59 5.13 -1.66
CA ALA A 311 -35.13 5.12 -1.58
C ALA A 311 -34.59 6.18 -0.60
N ARG A 312 -35.16 7.40 -0.60
CA ARG A 312 -34.77 8.47 0.34
C ARG A 312 -35.07 8.12 1.80
N GLU A 313 -36.19 7.43 2.07
CA GLU A 313 -36.51 6.91 3.41
C GLU A 313 -35.47 5.90 3.91
N MET A 314 -34.83 5.16 2.99
CA MET A 314 -33.72 4.25 3.27
C MET A 314 -32.34 4.91 3.27
N ASN A 315 -32.26 6.25 3.18
CA ASN A 315 -31.03 7.04 3.03
C ASN A 315 -30.20 6.68 1.76
N LEU A 316 -30.85 6.25 0.67
CA LEU A 316 -30.20 6.04 -0.62
C LEU A 316 -30.13 7.35 -1.43
N GLU A 317 -28.94 7.66 -1.93
CA GLU A 317 -28.74 8.72 -2.91
C GLU A 317 -29.07 8.26 -4.33
N ALA A 318 -29.42 9.20 -5.21
CA ALA A 318 -29.85 8.91 -6.58
C ALA A 318 -28.75 8.20 -7.40
N ASP A 319 -27.50 8.65 -7.28
CA ASP A 319 -26.36 8.10 -8.01
C ASP A 319 -26.06 6.66 -7.58
N HIS A 320 -26.15 6.37 -6.28
CA HIS A 320 -26.01 5.02 -5.73
C HIS A 320 -27.14 4.09 -6.21
N LEU A 321 -28.40 4.54 -6.15
CA LEU A 321 -29.55 3.78 -6.67
C LEU A 321 -29.36 3.47 -8.17
N GLN A 322 -29.03 4.47 -8.98
CA GLN A 322 -28.82 4.29 -10.42
C GLN A 322 -27.66 3.32 -10.69
N GLY A 323 -26.50 3.49 -10.03
CA GLY A 323 -25.35 2.59 -10.19
C GLY A 323 -25.66 1.13 -9.87
N VAL A 324 -26.47 0.89 -8.83
CA VAL A 324 -26.93 -0.48 -8.50
C VAL A 324 -27.90 -1.02 -9.56
N LEU A 325 -28.88 -0.23 -10.04
CA LEU A 325 -29.81 -0.68 -11.08
C LEU A 325 -29.09 -1.02 -12.40
N GLU A 326 -28.10 -0.22 -12.81
CA GLU A 326 -27.25 -0.51 -13.97
C GLU A 326 -26.44 -1.81 -13.77
N THR A 327 -25.88 -2.02 -12.57
CA THR A 327 -25.19 -3.27 -12.19
C THR A 327 -26.11 -4.48 -12.26
N LEU A 328 -27.32 -4.38 -11.71
CA LEU A 328 -28.35 -5.42 -11.74
C LEU A 328 -28.91 -5.70 -13.15
N SER A 329 -28.76 -4.76 -14.09
CA SER A 329 -29.11 -4.94 -15.50
C SER A 329 -28.03 -5.65 -16.32
N SER A 330 -26.83 -5.80 -15.77
CA SER A 330 -25.65 -6.36 -16.44
C SER A 330 -25.36 -7.80 -16.02
N PRO A 331 -24.62 -8.60 -16.82
CA PRO A 331 -24.05 -9.86 -16.38
C PRO A 331 -23.06 -9.64 -15.21
N PRO A 332 -22.98 -10.56 -14.22
CA PRO A 332 -23.67 -11.85 -14.15
C PRO A 332 -25.11 -11.78 -13.62
N PHE A 333 -25.55 -10.64 -13.09
CA PHE A 333 -26.77 -10.54 -12.30
C PHE A 333 -28.05 -10.68 -13.12
N LEU A 334 -28.19 -9.89 -14.19
CA LEU A 334 -29.32 -9.90 -15.13
C LEU A 334 -30.72 -9.99 -14.46
N LEU A 335 -30.90 -9.36 -13.31
CA LEU A 335 -32.20 -9.21 -12.64
C LEU A 335 -33.09 -8.22 -13.41
N LEU A 336 -32.47 -7.18 -13.98
CA LEU A 336 -33.16 -6.12 -14.71
C LEU A 336 -32.85 -6.19 -16.21
N LYS A 337 -33.71 -5.56 -17.01
CA LYS A 337 -33.40 -5.15 -18.38
C LYS A 337 -33.58 -3.64 -18.45
N ARG A 338 -32.51 -2.89 -18.71
CA ARG A 338 -32.60 -1.48 -19.05
C ARG A 338 -33.32 -1.34 -20.40
N LEU A 339 -34.34 -0.48 -20.47
CA LEU A 339 -35.10 -0.18 -21.68
C LEU A 339 -34.65 1.15 -22.29
N SER A 340 -34.58 2.19 -21.46
CA SER A 340 -34.08 3.51 -21.80
C SER A 340 -33.32 4.11 -20.59
N PRO A 341 -32.71 5.31 -20.68
CA PRO A 341 -32.03 5.92 -19.54
C PRO A 341 -33.00 6.19 -18.38
N GLY A 342 -32.80 5.52 -17.24
CA GLY A 342 -33.67 5.63 -16.07
C GLY A 342 -34.94 4.76 -16.12
N GLU A 343 -35.11 3.92 -17.14
CA GLU A 343 -36.26 3.02 -17.29
C GLU A 343 -35.82 1.55 -17.32
N PHE A 344 -36.42 0.75 -16.44
CA PHE A 344 -36.00 -0.63 -16.19
C PHE A 344 -37.20 -1.57 -16.18
N LEU A 345 -36.97 -2.80 -16.64
CA LEU A 345 -37.92 -3.91 -16.61
C LEU A 345 -37.41 -4.99 -15.64
N MET A 346 -38.23 -5.38 -14.67
CA MET A 346 -37.99 -6.55 -13.82
C MET A 346 -38.04 -7.82 -14.67
N ARG A 347 -36.94 -8.56 -14.83
CA ARG A 347 -36.96 -9.85 -15.56
C ARG A 347 -37.59 -10.96 -14.73
N GLN A 348 -37.30 -10.97 -13.43
CA GLN A 348 -37.76 -11.95 -12.45
C GLN A 348 -37.81 -11.31 -11.05
N THR A 349 -38.39 -12.01 -10.08
CA THR A 349 -38.43 -11.53 -8.69
C THR A 349 -37.05 -11.59 -8.02
N VAL A 350 -36.82 -10.71 -7.05
CA VAL A 350 -35.55 -10.64 -6.29
C VAL A 350 -35.22 -11.97 -5.62
N SER A 351 -36.20 -12.60 -4.97
CA SER A 351 -36.06 -13.92 -4.33
C SER A 351 -35.59 -15.00 -5.31
N ARG A 352 -36.13 -15.02 -6.54
CA ARG A 352 -35.69 -15.97 -7.57
C ARG A 352 -34.24 -15.72 -8.00
N ALA A 353 -33.88 -14.46 -8.25
CA ALA A 353 -32.50 -14.10 -8.63
C ALA A 353 -31.47 -14.45 -7.56
N LEU A 354 -31.76 -14.18 -6.28
CA LEU A 354 -30.87 -14.58 -5.18
C LEU A 354 -30.67 -16.10 -5.11
N SER A 355 -31.73 -16.88 -5.38
CA SER A 355 -31.64 -18.35 -5.49
C SER A 355 -30.75 -18.78 -6.66
N ASP A 356 -30.95 -18.21 -7.85
CA ASP A 356 -30.18 -18.54 -9.06
C ASP A 356 -28.68 -18.15 -8.91
N TRP A 357 -28.39 -16.99 -8.30
CA TRP A 357 -27.01 -16.56 -8.01
C TRP A 357 -26.33 -17.46 -6.97
N THR A 358 -27.07 -17.91 -5.95
CA THR A 358 -26.57 -18.87 -4.95
C THR A 358 -26.26 -20.23 -5.58
N GLU A 359 -27.10 -20.71 -6.50
CA GLU A 359 -26.83 -21.94 -7.25
C GLU A 359 -25.60 -21.79 -8.15
N TYR A 360 -25.48 -20.68 -8.88
CA TYR A 360 -24.31 -20.36 -9.69
C TYR A 360 -23.01 -20.35 -8.87
N ALA A 361 -23.01 -19.67 -7.71
CA ALA A 361 -21.87 -19.64 -6.80
C ALA A 361 -21.44 -21.05 -6.36
N ARG A 362 -22.39 -21.89 -5.91
CA ARG A 362 -22.15 -23.30 -5.52
C ARG A 362 -21.65 -24.18 -6.67
N VAL A 363 -22.00 -23.86 -7.93
CA VAL A 363 -21.44 -24.55 -9.11
C VAL A 363 -20.01 -24.09 -9.36
N MET A 364 -19.69 -22.81 -9.17
CA MET A 364 -18.34 -22.28 -9.32
C MET A 364 -17.39 -22.79 -8.23
N GLU A 365 -17.81 -22.85 -6.96
CA GLU A 365 -17.03 -23.45 -5.86
C GLU A 365 -16.59 -24.87 -6.21
N ARG A 366 -17.53 -25.76 -6.55
CA ARG A 366 -17.25 -27.16 -6.93
C ARG A 366 -16.30 -27.29 -8.14
N ARG A 367 -16.38 -26.37 -9.13
CA ARG A 367 -15.44 -26.36 -10.25
C ARG A 367 -14.04 -25.91 -9.84
N LEU A 368 -13.94 -24.93 -8.94
CA LEU A 368 -12.65 -24.41 -8.45
C LEU A 368 -11.96 -25.40 -7.51
N GLU A 369 -12.71 -26.18 -6.72
CA GLU A 369 -12.18 -27.30 -5.94
C GLU A 369 -11.52 -28.36 -6.84
N GLY A 370 -12.19 -28.75 -7.94
CA GLY A 370 -11.63 -29.67 -8.93
C GLY A 370 -10.38 -29.16 -9.68
N MET A 371 -10.09 -27.86 -9.60
CA MET A 371 -8.90 -27.20 -10.17
C MET A 371 -7.76 -26.98 -9.15
N ARG A 372 -7.94 -27.41 -7.89
CA ARG A 372 -6.93 -27.33 -6.82
C ARG A 372 -6.19 -28.66 -6.57
N LEU A 373 -6.36 -29.62 -7.48
CA LEU A 373 -5.57 -30.86 -7.62
C LEU A 373 -4.38 -30.61 -8.56
#